data_AF-A0A7L4P870-F1
#
_entry.id   AF-A0A7L4P870-F1
#
_cell.length_a   1.000
_cell.length_b   1.000
_cell.length_c   1.000
_cell.angle_alpha   90.00
_cell.angle_beta   90.00
_cell.angle_gamma   90.00
#
_symmetry.space_group_name_H-M   'P 1'
#
loop_
_entity.id
_entity.type
_entity.pdbx_description
1 polymer ?
#
loop_
_entity_poly.entity_id
_entity_poly.type
_entity_poly.pdbx_seq_one_letter_code
_entity_poly.pdbx_strand_id
1 'polypeptide(L)'
;MRPVFFGITVGASLLTNAAKRGLLPEGLDRLRPDDPRQAELDKAPRGALVEYAALNPRECCAELNTVAAVLERWSWMAVDLSFVLYASDTGQGRLAAEVIKEALCRVASGFWRGGRCGGRVRVVEGLGWEDKFGEALLRLATAIREDFSEARREGRMPYIVATGGFKPESTFAVVAAYAAGAVGVFYIHETFRRLVELPMVPLQLHGAVAKFARGEADEHRLARELGLDVQHLEAVGLLVEEGGARRLNPLLERLL
;
A
#
# COMPACT_ATOMS: atom_id res chain seq x y z
N MET A 1 10.39 3.81 17.40
CA MET A 1 9.65 3.29 16.24
C MET A 1 9.29 4.49 15.38
N ARG A 2 9.78 4.53 14.14
CA ARG A 2 9.46 5.62 13.23
C ARG A 2 7.99 5.54 12.79
N PRO A 3 7.30 6.67 12.59
CA PRO A 3 5.96 6.67 12.02
C PRO A 3 5.95 6.08 10.61
N VAL A 4 4.84 5.47 10.23
CA VAL A 4 4.67 4.78 8.95
C VAL A 4 3.71 5.56 8.06
N PHE A 5 4.00 5.55 6.75
CA PHE A 5 3.12 6.08 5.73
C PHE A 5 2.81 4.99 4.70
N PHE A 6 1.54 4.77 4.38
CA PHE A 6 1.12 3.88 3.29
C PHE A 6 0.52 4.67 2.13
N GLY A 7 1.12 4.56 0.95
CA GLY A 7 0.45 4.86 -0.30
C GLY A 7 -0.29 3.61 -0.79
N ILE A 8 -1.59 3.70 -1.06
CA ILE A 8 -2.43 2.53 -1.36
C ILE A 8 -3.18 2.78 -2.67
N THR A 9 -2.96 1.95 -3.68
CA THR A 9 -3.78 1.98 -4.90
C THR A 9 -5.12 1.31 -4.65
N VAL A 10 -6.22 1.93 -5.11
CA VAL A 10 -7.58 1.46 -4.85
C VAL A 10 -8.19 0.86 -6.12
N GLY A 11 -8.64 -0.40 -6.01
CA GLY A 11 -9.48 -1.07 -7.00
C GLY A 11 -10.94 -1.16 -6.57
N ALA A 12 -11.73 -1.92 -7.34
CA ALA A 12 -13.16 -2.10 -7.10
C ALA A 12 -13.51 -3.38 -6.32
N SER A 13 -12.52 -4.12 -5.80
CA SER A 13 -12.74 -5.44 -5.18
C SER A 13 -13.69 -5.40 -3.98
N LEU A 14 -13.66 -4.29 -3.22
CA LEU A 14 -14.61 -4.02 -2.13
C LEU A 14 -16.06 -4.07 -2.61
N LEU A 15 -16.36 -3.38 -3.70
CA LEU A 15 -17.71 -3.26 -4.22
C LEU A 15 -18.19 -4.62 -4.76
N THR A 16 -17.33 -5.36 -5.46
CA THR A 16 -17.66 -6.72 -5.93
C THR A 16 -17.97 -7.66 -4.78
N ASN A 17 -17.22 -7.63 -3.69
CA ASN A 17 -17.45 -8.50 -2.55
C ASN A 17 -18.65 -8.06 -1.70
N ALA A 18 -18.92 -6.75 -1.62
CA ALA A 18 -20.11 -6.21 -0.98
C ALA A 18 -21.40 -6.57 -1.76
N ALA A 19 -21.37 -6.50 -3.10
CA ALA A 19 -22.49 -6.90 -3.95
C ALA A 19 -22.84 -8.39 -3.77
N LYS A 20 -21.83 -9.28 -3.72
CA LYS A 20 -22.04 -10.71 -3.41
C LYS A 20 -22.69 -10.98 -2.05
N ARG A 21 -22.59 -10.03 -1.12
CA ARG A 21 -23.23 -10.08 0.21
C ARG A 21 -24.57 -9.33 0.26
N GLY A 22 -25.07 -8.84 -0.87
CA GLY A 22 -26.34 -8.11 -0.97
C GLY A 22 -26.29 -6.68 -0.40
N LEU A 23 -25.09 -6.13 -0.15
CA LEU A 23 -24.92 -4.76 0.37
C LEU A 23 -24.94 -3.71 -0.74
N LEU A 24 -24.78 -4.12 -1.99
CA LEU A 24 -24.90 -3.30 -3.18
C LEU A 24 -25.73 -4.06 -4.23
N PRO A 25 -26.55 -3.34 -5.03
CA PRO A 25 -27.19 -3.94 -6.20
C PRO A 25 -26.17 -4.58 -7.14
N GLU A 26 -26.50 -5.76 -7.67
CA GLU A 26 -25.66 -6.44 -8.67
C GLU A 26 -25.46 -5.54 -9.91
N GLY A 27 -24.24 -5.52 -10.44
CA GLY A 27 -23.91 -4.75 -11.64
C GLY A 27 -23.44 -3.32 -11.38
N LEU A 28 -23.57 -2.79 -10.15
CA LEU A 28 -22.92 -1.53 -9.74
C LEU A 28 -21.47 -1.73 -9.28
N ASP A 29 -21.03 -2.97 -9.13
CA ASP A 29 -19.69 -3.33 -8.69
C ASP A 29 -18.64 -3.40 -9.81
N ARG A 30 -19.08 -3.37 -11.09
CA ARG A 30 -18.20 -3.34 -12.27
C ARG A 30 -18.79 -2.45 -13.36
N LEU A 31 -18.57 -1.14 -13.22
CA LEU A 31 -19.00 -0.15 -14.19
C LEU A 31 -17.79 0.34 -15.00
N ARG A 32 -18.05 0.73 -16.26
CA ARG A 32 -17.06 1.49 -17.01
C ARG A 32 -16.99 2.91 -16.47
N PRO A 33 -15.88 3.64 -16.66
CA PRO A 33 -15.76 5.01 -16.18
C PRO A 33 -16.85 5.96 -16.71
N ASP A 34 -17.35 5.73 -17.93
CA ASP A 34 -18.37 6.51 -18.62
C ASP A 34 -19.82 6.02 -18.39
N ASP A 35 -20.01 4.95 -17.62
CA ASP A 35 -21.35 4.40 -17.37
C ASP A 35 -22.17 5.40 -16.51
N PRO A 36 -23.36 5.84 -16.97
CA PRO A 36 -24.17 6.82 -16.23
C PRO A 36 -24.60 6.32 -14.84
N ARG A 37 -24.61 4.99 -14.62
CA ARG A 37 -24.92 4.38 -13.33
C ARG A 37 -23.85 4.63 -12.27
N GLN A 38 -22.70 5.19 -12.63
CA GLN A 38 -21.69 5.67 -11.65
C GLN A 38 -22.31 6.62 -10.62
N ALA A 39 -23.30 7.44 -11.02
CA ALA A 39 -24.00 8.37 -10.12
C ALA A 39 -24.92 7.66 -9.11
N GLU A 40 -25.31 6.41 -9.35
CA GLU A 40 -26.14 5.64 -8.41
C GLU A 40 -25.37 5.27 -7.13
N LEU A 41 -24.03 5.22 -7.21
CA LEU A 41 -23.14 4.91 -6.09
C LEU A 41 -23.15 5.98 -5.00
N ASP A 42 -23.64 7.19 -5.29
CA ASP A 42 -23.85 8.23 -4.27
C ASP A 42 -24.91 7.83 -3.24
N LYS A 43 -25.83 6.92 -3.63
CA LYS A 43 -26.90 6.40 -2.76
C LYS A 43 -26.49 5.11 -2.04
N ALA A 44 -25.25 4.65 -2.21
CA ALA A 44 -24.77 3.42 -1.58
C ALA A 44 -24.86 3.51 -0.04
N PRO A 45 -25.16 2.39 0.66
CA PRO A 45 -25.26 2.38 2.12
C PRO A 45 -23.86 2.43 2.77
N ARG A 46 -23.20 3.60 2.71
CA ARG A 46 -21.80 3.80 3.12
C ARG A 46 -21.51 3.26 4.52
N GLY A 47 -22.37 3.52 5.51
CA GLY A 47 -22.19 3.02 6.87
C GLY A 47 -22.11 1.49 6.95
N ALA A 48 -23.00 0.79 6.24
CA ALA A 48 -22.99 -0.67 6.19
C ALA A 48 -21.75 -1.21 5.46
N LEU A 49 -21.28 -0.53 4.41
CA LEU A 49 -20.05 -0.89 3.70
C LEU A 49 -18.81 -0.71 4.59
N VAL A 50 -18.74 0.38 5.38
CA VAL A 50 -17.64 0.62 6.32
C VAL A 50 -17.64 -0.42 7.44
N GLU A 51 -18.80 -0.74 7.99
CA GLU A 51 -18.93 -1.79 9.01
C GLU A 51 -18.50 -3.16 8.46
N TYR A 52 -18.99 -3.52 7.28
CA TYR A 52 -18.59 -4.73 6.58
C TYR A 52 -17.06 -4.81 6.38
N ALA A 53 -16.45 -3.73 5.88
CA ALA A 53 -15.03 -3.66 5.62
C ALA A 53 -14.18 -3.75 6.90
N ALA A 54 -14.59 -3.06 7.97
CA ALA A 54 -13.90 -3.06 9.25
C ALA A 54 -13.96 -4.42 9.96
N LEU A 55 -15.10 -5.13 9.86
CA LEU A 55 -15.28 -6.45 10.46
C LEU A 55 -14.62 -7.58 9.67
N ASN A 56 -14.44 -7.41 8.35
CA ASN A 56 -13.95 -8.45 7.44
C ASN A 56 -12.73 -8.00 6.62
N PRO A 57 -11.66 -7.46 7.22
CA PRO A 57 -10.58 -6.82 6.46
C PRO A 57 -9.86 -7.77 5.50
N ARG A 58 -9.77 -9.07 5.83
CA ARG A 58 -9.13 -10.09 4.98
C ARG A 58 -9.95 -10.50 3.76
N GLU A 59 -11.26 -10.29 3.81
CA GLU A 59 -12.18 -10.79 2.77
C GLU A 59 -12.85 -9.67 1.99
N CYS A 60 -12.98 -8.47 2.56
CA CYS A 60 -13.74 -7.40 1.95
C CYS A 60 -13.06 -6.86 0.69
N CYS A 61 -11.76 -6.60 0.71
CA CYS A 61 -11.03 -6.10 -0.43
C CYS A 61 -9.53 -6.40 -0.36
N ALA A 62 -8.85 -6.30 -1.50
CA ALA A 62 -7.41 -6.59 -1.60
C ALA A 62 -6.55 -5.62 -0.76
N GLU A 63 -6.97 -4.37 -0.67
CA GLU A 63 -6.29 -3.28 0.03
C GLU A 63 -6.26 -3.55 1.54
N LEU A 64 -7.42 -3.76 2.16
CA LEU A 64 -7.52 -4.04 3.59
C LEU A 64 -6.96 -5.42 3.95
N ASN A 65 -7.06 -6.40 3.04
CA ASN A 65 -6.44 -7.71 3.25
C ASN A 65 -4.92 -7.57 3.36
N THR A 66 -4.32 -6.77 2.47
CA THR A 66 -2.88 -6.54 2.48
C THR A 66 -2.46 -5.78 3.72
N VAL A 67 -3.13 -4.67 4.05
CA VAL A 67 -2.82 -3.89 5.26
C VAL A 67 -2.96 -4.77 6.51
N ALA A 68 -4.04 -5.52 6.65
CA ALA A 68 -4.23 -6.43 7.79
C ALA A 68 -3.16 -7.52 7.85
N ALA A 69 -2.67 -8.01 6.70
CA ALA A 69 -1.54 -8.95 6.65
C ALA A 69 -0.24 -8.32 7.12
N VAL A 70 0.07 -7.09 6.71
CA VAL A 70 1.30 -6.43 7.18
C VAL A 70 1.20 -6.10 8.67
N LEU A 71 0.04 -5.65 9.16
CA LEU A 71 -0.14 -5.32 10.57
C LEU A 71 -0.19 -6.56 11.48
N GLU A 72 -0.60 -7.72 10.97
CA GLU A 72 -0.46 -8.99 11.70
C GLU A 72 1.01 -9.37 11.85
N ARG A 73 1.81 -9.19 10.79
CA ARG A 73 3.23 -9.53 10.79
C ARG A 73 4.09 -8.51 11.56
N TRP A 74 3.76 -7.22 11.43
CA TRP A 74 4.47 -6.10 12.04
C TRP A 74 3.48 -5.11 12.67
N SER A 75 2.88 -5.52 13.79
CA SER A 75 1.88 -4.71 14.51
C SER A 75 2.39 -3.34 14.95
N TRP A 76 3.70 -3.19 15.13
CA TRP A 76 4.34 -1.92 15.44
C TRP A 76 4.12 -0.84 14.37
N MET A 77 3.82 -1.21 13.12
CA MET A 77 3.49 -0.25 12.05
C MET A 77 2.17 0.48 12.31
N ALA A 78 1.30 -0.03 13.20
CA ALA A 78 0.05 0.63 13.59
C ALA A 78 0.20 1.66 14.73
N VAL A 79 1.40 1.82 15.30
CA VAL A 79 1.66 2.78 16.40
C VAL A 79 1.38 4.22 15.97
N ASP A 80 1.85 4.60 14.78
CA ASP A 80 1.62 5.91 14.16
C ASP A 80 1.57 5.74 12.64
N LEU A 81 0.37 5.44 12.16
CA LEU A 81 0.09 5.10 10.78
C LEU A 81 -0.62 6.27 10.08
N SER A 82 -0.03 6.72 8.98
CA SER A 82 -0.68 7.62 8.03
C SER A 82 -0.84 6.95 6.67
N PHE A 83 -1.84 7.36 5.89
CA PHE A 83 -2.01 6.79 4.56
C PHE A 83 -2.69 7.72 3.55
N VAL A 84 -2.44 7.45 2.28
CA VAL A 84 -3.18 8.03 1.13
C VAL A 84 -3.74 6.91 0.29
N LEU A 85 -5.00 7.04 -0.09
CA LEU A 85 -5.70 6.15 -1.02
C LEU A 85 -5.76 6.81 -2.40
N TYR A 86 -5.07 6.24 -3.38
CA TYR A 86 -5.08 6.68 -4.77
C TYR A 86 -6.25 6.04 -5.49
N ALA A 87 -7.28 6.83 -5.77
CA ALA A 87 -8.53 6.38 -6.36
C ALA A 87 -8.73 6.99 -7.75
N SER A 88 -9.41 6.28 -8.64
CA SER A 88 -9.88 6.87 -9.89
C SER A 88 -10.98 7.92 -9.63
N ASP A 89 -11.18 8.80 -10.60
CA ASP A 89 -12.22 9.83 -10.60
C ASP A 89 -13.64 9.30 -10.84
N THR A 90 -13.81 7.98 -10.90
CA THR A 90 -15.10 7.29 -11.06
C THR A 90 -15.89 7.21 -9.75
N GLY A 91 -17.21 7.03 -9.84
CA GLY A 91 -18.07 6.79 -8.67
C GLY A 91 -17.62 5.57 -7.86
N GLN A 92 -17.22 4.50 -8.56
CA GLN A 92 -16.69 3.28 -7.94
C GLN A 92 -15.39 3.53 -7.17
N GLY A 93 -14.43 4.21 -7.80
CA GLY A 93 -13.14 4.54 -7.18
C GLY A 93 -13.33 5.40 -5.94
N ARG A 94 -14.15 6.45 -6.04
CA ARG A 94 -14.45 7.36 -4.92
C ARG A 94 -15.14 6.63 -3.76
N LEU A 95 -16.19 5.85 -4.04
CA LEU A 95 -16.91 5.13 -3.00
C LEU A 95 -16.01 4.12 -2.29
N ALA A 96 -15.25 3.32 -3.06
CA ALA A 96 -14.36 2.32 -2.48
C ALA A 96 -13.29 2.96 -1.58
N ALA A 97 -12.65 4.03 -2.06
CA ALA A 97 -11.61 4.73 -1.31
C ALA A 97 -12.14 5.38 -0.03
N GLU A 98 -13.32 6.01 -0.07
CA GLU A 98 -13.93 6.60 1.12
C GLU A 98 -14.29 5.53 2.16
N VAL A 99 -14.87 4.40 1.74
CA VAL A 99 -15.16 3.29 2.65
C VAL A 99 -13.89 2.69 3.25
N ILE A 100 -12.85 2.47 2.45
CA ILE A 100 -11.56 1.96 2.93
C ILE A 100 -10.92 2.94 3.91
N LYS A 101 -10.96 4.25 3.63
CA LYS A 101 -10.41 5.29 4.52
C LYS A 101 -11.02 5.19 5.92
N GLU A 102 -12.35 5.10 6.00
CA GLU A 102 -13.07 5.03 7.27
C GLU A 102 -12.85 3.69 8.00
N ALA A 103 -12.74 2.58 7.26
CA ALA A 103 -12.53 1.25 7.84
C ALA A 103 -11.09 1.01 8.31
N LEU A 104 -10.09 1.52 7.59
CA LEU A 104 -8.67 1.18 7.81
C LEU A 104 -8.20 1.53 9.22
N CYS A 105 -8.56 2.70 9.74
CA CYS A 105 -8.17 3.06 11.12
C CYS A 105 -8.83 2.19 12.18
N ARG A 106 -10.05 1.70 11.94
CA ARG A 106 -10.69 0.72 12.84
C ARG A 106 -9.92 -0.60 12.82
N VAL A 107 -9.54 -1.06 11.63
CA VAL A 107 -8.70 -2.25 11.44
C VAL A 107 -7.36 -2.10 12.16
N ALA A 108 -6.65 -0.98 11.96
CA ALA A 108 -5.36 -0.72 12.58
C ALA A 108 -5.42 -0.69 14.12
N SER A 109 -6.50 -0.13 14.69
CA SER A 109 -6.70 -0.11 16.15
C SER A 109 -6.85 -1.50 16.77
N GLY A 110 -7.28 -2.50 15.98
CA GLY A 110 -7.32 -3.90 16.40
C GLY A 110 -5.94 -4.53 16.58
N PHE A 111 -4.92 -4.02 15.88
CA PHE A 111 -3.53 -4.50 15.98
C PHE A 111 -2.71 -3.73 17.02
N TRP A 112 -3.02 -2.45 17.26
CA TRP A 112 -2.33 -1.64 18.27
C TRP A 112 -3.28 -0.67 18.98
N ARG A 113 -3.52 -0.93 20.28
CA ARG A 113 -4.35 -0.04 21.11
C ARG A 113 -3.61 1.27 21.42
N GLY A 114 -4.29 2.39 21.21
CA GLY A 114 -3.74 3.74 21.45
C GLY A 114 -2.80 4.25 20.36
N GLY A 115 -2.74 3.58 19.20
CA GLY A 115 -2.02 4.07 18.04
C GLY A 115 -2.68 5.29 17.41
N ARG A 116 -1.90 6.11 16.70
CA ARG A 116 -2.43 7.19 15.87
C ARG A 116 -2.68 6.66 14.46
N CYS A 117 -3.86 6.91 13.93
CA CYS A 117 -4.19 6.57 12.56
C CYS A 117 -4.92 7.73 11.87
N GLY A 118 -4.51 8.05 10.65
CA GLY A 118 -5.20 9.04 9.83
C GLY A 118 -4.86 8.90 8.36
N GLY A 119 -5.80 9.24 7.48
CA GLY A 119 -5.54 9.19 6.06
C GLY A 119 -6.50 10.01 5.23
N ARG A 120 -6.17 10.16 3.96
CA ARG A 120 -6.97 10.90 2.98
C ARG A 120 -7.13 10.13 1.69
N VAL A 121 -8.17 10.46 0.94
CA VAL A 121 -8.32 10.02 -0.45
C VAL A 121 -7.67 11.06 -1.36
N ARG A 122 -6.91 10.60 -2.34
CA ARG A 122 -6.40 11.41 -3.44
C ARG A 122 -6.96 10.86 -4.74
N VAL A 123 -7.84 11.63 -5.36
CA VAL A 123 -8.45 11.27 -6.64
C VAL A 123 -7.46 11.59 -7.76
N VAL A 124 -7.23 10.63 -8.64
CA VAL A 124 -6.36 10.74 -9.81
C VAL A 124 -7.20 10.61 -11.06
N GLU A 125 -7.25 11.70 -11.82
CA GLU A 125 -8.09 11.82 -13.01
C GLU A 125 -7.59 10.96 -14.17
N GLY A 126 -8.51 10.29 -14.85
CA GLY A 126 -8.24 9.48 -16.02
C GLY A 126 -7.77 8.04 -15.74
N LEU A 127 -7.66 7.62 -14.47
CA LEU A 127 -7.40 6.20 -14.16
C LEU A 127 -8.57 5.32 -14.66
N GLY A 128 -8.25 4.20 -15.29
CA GLY A 128 -9.23 3.32 -15.94
C GLY A 128 -9.78 3.83 -17.29
N TRP A 129 -9.39 5.03 -17.76
CA TRP A 129 -9.76 5.55 -19.08
C TRP A 129 -8.67 5.22 -20.11
N GLU A 130 -9.06 4.56 -21.22
CA GLU A 130 -8.12 4.13 -22.25
C GLU A 130 -7.46 5.31 -22.97
N ASP A 131 -8.23 6.32 -23.34
CA ASP A 131 -7.79 7.52 -24.05
C ASP A 131 -6.89 8.43 -23.22
N LYS A 132 -6.93 8.30 -21.89
CA LYS A 132 -6.16 9.14 -20.93
C LYS A 132 -5.06 8.37 -20.22
N PHE A 133 -4.84 7.10 -20.56
CA PHE A 133 -4.00 6.20 -19.77
C PHE A 133 -2.60 6.76 -19.48
N GLY A 134 -1.89 7.28 -20.49
CA GLY A 134 -0.55 7.85 -20.31
C GLY A 134 -0.53 9.08 -19.39
N GLU A 135 -1.48 10.00 -19.53
CA GLU A 135 -1.59 11.16 -18.65
C GLU A 135 -1.98 10.77 -17.22
N ALA A 136 -2.88 9.80 -17.07
CA ALA A 136 -3.32 9.29 -15.79
C ALA A 136 -2.16 8.64 -15.01
N LEU A 137 -1.30 7.89 -15.69
CA LEU A 137 -0.07 7.35 -15.11
C LEU A 137 0.86 8.48 -14.62
N LEU A 138 1.05 9.54 -15.40
CA LEU A 138 1.88 10.68 -15.00
C LEU A 138 1.28 11.42 -13.78
N ARG A 139 -0.05 11.61 -13.75
CA ARG A 139 -0.75 12.19 -12.60
C ARG A 139 -0.61 11.31 -11.35
N LEU A 140 -0.71 9.99 -11.50
CA LEU A 140 -0.50 9.03 -10.41
C LEU A 140 0.94 9.10 -9.88
N ALA A 141 1.94 9.09 -10.76
CA ALA A 141 3.34 9.18 -10.35
C ALA A 141 3.66 10.52 -9.68
N THR A 142 3.11 11.62 -10.20
CA THR A 142 3.24 12.95 -9.58
C THR A 142 2.65 12.96 -8.17
N ALA A 143 1.44 12.38 -8.01
CA ALA A 143 0.77 12.28 -6.74
C ALA A 143 1.56 11.46 -5.71
N ILE A 144 2.05 10.30 -6.13
CA ILE A 144 2.90 9.43 -5.30
C ILE A 144 4.19 10.17 -4.90
N ARG A 145 4.86 10.81 -5.87
CA ARG A 145 6.09 11.57 -5.60
C ARG A 145 5.88 12.63 -4.53
N GLU A 146 4.83 13.43 -4.65
CA GLU A 146 4.52 14.51 -3.70
C GLU A 146 4.24 13.95 -2.31
N ASP A 147 3.36 12.96 -2.20
CA ASP A 147 2.95 12.40 -0.90
C ASP A 147 4.11 11.65 -0.22
N PHE A 148 4.91 10.90 -0.98
CA PHE A 148 6.07 10.17 -0.44
C PHE A 148 7.17 11.13 -0.01
N SER A 149 7.44 12.18 -0.80
CA SER A 149 8.42 13.20 -0.43
C SER A 149 8.00 13.97 0.82
N GLU A 150 6.72 14.30 0.94
CA GLU A 150 6.14 14.90 2.14
C GLU A 150 6.29 13.98 3.36
N ALA A 151 5.89 12.70 3.24
CA ALA A 151 6.03 11.71 4.30
C ALA A 151 7.49 11.59 4.77
N ARG A 152 8.46 11.57 3.84
CA ARG A 152 9.89 11.55 4.17
C ARG A 152 10.34 12.80 4.91
N ARG A 153 9.88 13.99 4.49
CA ARG A 153 10.18 15.27 5.16
C ARG A 153 9.61 15.32 6.59
N GLU A 154 8.49 14.64 6.82
CA GLU A 154 7.89 14.44 8.15
C GLU A 154 8.57 13.34 8.98
N GLY A 155 9.61 12.70 8.46
CA GLY A 155 10.34 11.62 9.14
C GLY A 155 9.61 10.28 9.14
N ARG A 156 8.57 10.12 8.33
CA ARG A 156 7.80 8.88 8.18
C ARG A 156 8.48 7.92 7.21
N MET A 157 8.19 6.63 7.37
CA MET A 157 8.71 5.56 6.52
C MET A 157 7.63 5.17 5.48
N PRO A 158 7.77 5.58 4.20
CA PRO A 158 6.74 5.37 3.20
C PRO A 158 6.80 4.00 2.52
N TYR A 159 5.70 3.24 2.57
CA TYR A 159 5.53 1.98 1.85
C TYR A 159 4.41 2.12 0.81
N ILE A 160 4.50 1.37 -0.28
CA ILE A 160 3.41 1.28 -1.26
C ILE A 160 2.69 -0.07 -1.13
N VAL A 161 1.36 -0.02 -1.05
CA VAL A 161 0.46 -1.17 -1.08
C VAL A 161 -0.15 -1.23 -2.47
N ALA A 162 0.34 -2.15 -3.30
CA ALA A 162 0.06 -2.21 -4.74
C ALA A 162 -0.84 -3.41 -5.12
N THR A 163 -1.77 -3.78 -4.24
CA THR A 163 -2.70 -4.91 -4.43
C THR A 163 -4.00 -4.55 -5.14
N GLY A 164 -4.44 -3.30 -5.04
CA GLY A 164 -5.61 -2.77 -5.73
C GLY A 164 -5.23 -2.12 -7.06
N GLY A 165 -6.19 -2.03 -7.98
CA GLY A 165 -6.04 -1.36 -9.28
C GLY A 165 -5.64 -2.29 -10.42
N PHE A 166 -5.50 -1.72 -11.63
CA PHE A 166 -5.06 -2.48 -12.80
C PHE A 166 -3.55 -2.73 -12.77
N LYS A 167 -3.10 -3.93 -13.17
CA LYS A 167 -1.68 -4.35 -13.10
C LYS A 167 -0.68 -3.31 -13.67
N PRO A 168 -0.94 -2.67 -14.83
CA PRO A 168 -0.07 -1.62 -15.33
C PRO A 168 0.03 -0.38 -14.41
N GLU A 169 -1.10 0.08 -13.86
CA GLU A 169 -1.16 1.22 -12.95
C GLU A 169 -0.44 0.91 -11.63
N SER A 170 -0.69 -0.27 -11.04
CA SER A 170 -0.03 -0.71 -9.80
C SER A 170 1.46 -0.90 -9.99
N THR A 171 1.90 -1.41 -11.15
CA THR A 171 3.33 -1.54 -11.48
C THR A 171 3.99 -0.17 -11.62
N PHE A 172 3.35 0.76 -12.32
CA PHE A 172 3.87 2.12 -12.48
C PHE A 172 3.90 2.87 -11.13
N ALA A 173 2.90 2.66 -10.27
CA ALA A 173 2.87 3.19 -8.92
C ALA A 173 4.06 2.70 -8.08
N VAL A 174 4.42 1.41 -8.18
CA VAL A 174 5.61 0.85 -7.53
C VAL A 174 6.89 1.53 -8.01
N VAL A 175 7.06 1.71 -9.33
CA VAL A 175 8.23 2.40 -9.90
C VAL A 175 8.31 3.84 -9.41
N ALA A 176 7.20 4.58 -9.45
CA ALA A 176 7.13 5.96 -8.98
C ALA A 176 7.42 6.07 -7.47
N ALA A 177 6.90 5.14 -6.67
CA ALA A 177 7.12 5.08 -5.24
C ALA A 177 8.61 4.86 -4.92
N TYR A 178 9.27 3.91 -5.58
CA TYR A 178 10.72 3.70 -5.41
C TYR A 178 11.53 4.94 -5.80
N ALA A 179 11.21 5.57 -6.94
CA ALA A 179 11.86 6.81 -7.36
C ALA A 179 11.64 7.96 -6.36
N ALA A 180 10.53 7.95 -5.63
CA ALA A 180 10.19 8.91 -4.59
C ALA A 180 10.71 8.53 -3.18
N GLY A 181 11.48 7.45 -3.06
CA GLY A 181 12.10 7.03 -1.80
C GLY A 181 11.20 6.17 -0.91
N ALA A 182 10.30 5.38 -1.51
CA ALA A 182 9.62 4.28 -0.84
C ALA A 182 10.63 3.35 -0.17
N VAL A 183 10.31 2.91 1.05
CA VAL A 183 11.13 1.95 1.79
C VAL A 183 10.77 0.51 1.44
N GLY A 184 9.60 0.24 0.86
CA GLY A 184 9.21 -1.11 0.47
C GLY A 184 7.86 -1.18 -0.24
N VAL A 185 7.57 -2.35 -0.81
CA VAL A 185 6.32 -2.67 -1.50
C VAL A 185 5.67 -3.86 -0.82
N PHE A 186 4.39 -3.74 -0.50
CA PHE A 186 3.57 -4.84 -0.03
C PHE A 186 2.55 -5.26 -1.09
N TYR A 187 2.47 -6.56 -1.34
CA TYR A 187 1.48 -7.15 -2.25
C TYR A 187 1.05 -8.55 -1.77
N ILE A 188 -0.21 -8.93 -1.93
CA ILE A 188 -0.67 -10.31 -1.73
C ILE A 188 -0.77 -10.98 -3.09
N HIS A 189 -0.03 -12.07 -3.27
CA HIS A 189 -0.07 -12.81 -4.53
C HIS A 189 -1.35 -13.62 -4.69
N GLU A 190 -1.99 -13.49 -5.86
CA GLU A 190 -3.29 -14.12 -6.17
C GLU A 190 -3.28 -15.64 -5.98
N THR A 191 -2.25 -16.33 -6.48
CA THR A 191 -2.18 -17.81 -6.45
C THR A 191 -2.01 -18.39 -5.04
N PHE A 192 -1.01 -17.95 -4.29
CA PHE A 192 -0.67 -18.56 -2.99
C PHE A 192 -1.26 -17.79 -1.79
N ARG A 193 -1.93 -16.65 -2.02
CA ARG A 193 -2.67 -15.87 -1.02
C ARG A 193 -1.84 -15.50 0.22
N ARG A 194 -0.56 -15.22 0.03
CA ARG A 194 0.34 -14.76 1.10
C ARG A 194 0.85 -13.36 0.79
N LEU A 195 1.14 -12.63 1.87
CA LEU A 195 1.87 -11.37 1.81
C LEU A 195 3.26 -11.62 1.23
N VAL A 196 3.59 -10.82 0.23
CA VAL A 196 4.90 -10.74 -0.41
C VAL A 196 5.43 -9.34 -0.17
N GLU A 197 6.66 -9.30 0.32
CA GLU A 197 7.49 -8.10 0.34
C GLU A 197 8.39 -8.15 -0.88
N LEU A 198 8.33 -7.14 -1.73
CA LEU A 198 9.34 -7.01 -2.77
C LEU A 198 10.51 -6.20 -2.18
N PRO A 199 11.73 -6.78 -2.15
CA PRO A 199 12.87 -6.08 -1.63
C PRO A 199 13.13 -4.81 -2.44
N MET A 200 13.52 -3.73 -1.77
CA MET A 200 13.94 -2.53 -2.48
C MET A 200 15.07 -2.88 -3.44
N VAL A 201 14.89 -2.55 -4.72
CA VAL A 201 15.99 -2.63 -5.69
C VAL A 201 16.71 -1.30 -5.68
N PRO A 202 17.94 -1.23 -5.15
CA PRO A 202 18.52 0.05 -4.88
C PRO A 202 19.54 0.39 -5.95
N LEU A 203 19.07 0.95 -7.05
CA LEU A 203 19.94 1.69 -7.97
C LEU A 203 20.66 2.86 -7.25
N GLN A 204 20.22 3.23 -6.04
CA GLN A 204 20.80 4.27 -5.18
C GLN A 204 21.52 3.77 -3.90
N LEU A 205 21.45 2.49 -3.51
CA LEU A 205 22.00 1.98 -2.21
C LEU A 205 23.24 1.09 -2.35
N HIS A 206 23.82 0.98 -3.55
CA HIS A 206 24.89 0.03 -3.84
C HIS A 206 26.06 0.13 -2.82
N GLY A 207 26.43 1.33 -2.39
CA GLY A 207 27.53 1.52 -1.44
C GLY A 207 27.28 0.93 -0.04
N ALA A 208 26.10 1.18 0.55
CA ALA A 208 25.80 0.75 1.92
C ALA A 208 25.52 -0.76 1.99
N VAL A 209 24.74 -1.27 1.02
CA VAL A 209 24.38 -2.69 0.96
C VAL A 209 25.59 -3.55 0.64
N ALA A 210 26.47 -3.11 -0.27
CA ALA A 210 27.69 -3.86 -0.58
C ALA A 210 28.68 -3.91 0.59
N LYS A 211 28.80 -2.84 1.38
CA LYS A 211 29.61 -2.85 2.62
C LYS A 211 29.08 -3.87 3.64
N PHE A 212 27.76 -3.91 3.84
CA PHE A 212 27.13 -4.90 4.71
C PHE A 212 27.38 -6.33 4.19
N ALA A 213 27.20 -6.58 2.89
CA ALA A 213 27.44 -7.89 2.27
C ALA A 213 28.90 -8.37 2.43
N ARG A 214 29.87 -7.45 2.47
CA ARG A 214 31.29 -7.75 2.72
C ARG A 214 31.66 -7.86 4.22
N GLY A 215 30.70 -7.65 5.12
CA GLY A 215 30.95 -7.64 6.58
C GLY A 215 31.65 -6.37 7.09
N GLU A 216 31.69 -5.30 6.30
CA GLU A 216 32.31 -4.00 6.66
C GLU A 216 31.36 -3.09 7.48
N ALA A 217 30.10 -3.50 7.62
CA ALA A 217 29.05 -2.80 8.35
C ALA A 217 28.10 -3.81 9.02
N ASP A 218 27.62 -3.47 10.22
CA ASP A 218 26.54 -4.21 10.90
C ASP A 218 25.15 -3.69 10.49
N GLU A 219 24.08 -4.35 10.94
CA GLU A 219 22.71 -3.96 10.61
C GLU A 219 22.35 -2.56 11.11
N HIS A 220 22.98 -2.12 12.21
CA HIS A 220 22.74 -0.80 12.78
C HIS A 220 23.35 0.31 11.92
N ARG A 221 24.55 0.09 11.38
CA ARG A 221 25.22 0.99 10.44
C ARG A 221 24.49 1.00 9.11
N LEU A 222 24.08 -0.15 8.60
CA LEU A 222 23.26 -0.23 7.40
C LEU A 222 21.95 0.56 7.58
N ALA A 223 21.22 0.34 8.68
CA ALA A 223 20.01 1.07 8.99
C ALA A 223 20.25 2.60 9.00
N ARG A 224 21.31 3.07 9.68
CA ARG A 224 21.67 4.50 9.70
C ARG A 224 21.99 5.06 8.32
N GLU A 225 22.79 4.37 7.51
CA GLU A 225 23.15 4.82 6.16
C GLU A 225 21.92 4.88 5.23
N LEU A 226 20.95 3.99 5.44
CA LEU A 226 19.68 3.98 4.70
C LEU A 226 18.61 4.93 5.27
N GLY A 227 18.88 5.55 6.42
CA GLY A 227 17.89 6.34 7.14
C GLY A 227 16.71 5.51 7.66
N LEU A 228 16.92 4.23 7.91
CA LEU A 228 15.95 3.24 8.40
C LEU A 228 16.26 2.84 9.86
N ASP A 229 15.38 2.04 10.45
CA ASP A 229 15.65 1.30 11.69
C ASP A 229 15.83 -0.19 11.36
N VAL A 230 16.52 -0.96 12.21
CA VAL A 230 16.81 -2.39 11.97
C VAL A 230 15.55 -3.21 11.66
N GLN A 231 14.45 -2.96 12.37
CA GLN A 231 13.16 -3.63 12.14
C GLN A 231 12.60 -3.38 10.73
N HIS A 232 12.91 -2.22 10.14
CA HIS A 232 12.49 -1.92 8.77
C HIS A 232 13.33 -2.67 7.75
N LEU A 233 14.59 -3.00 8.06
CA LEU A 233 15.43 -3.78 7.15
C LEU A 233 14.85 -5.19 6.88
N GLU A 234 14.25 -5.80 7.90
CA GLU A 234 13.51 -7.05 7.77
C GLU A 234 12.19 -6.85 7.04
N ALA A 235 11.39 -5.86 7.44
CA ALA A 235 10.06 -5.62 6.89
C ALA A 235 10.04 -5.21 5.42
N VAL A 236 11.18 -4.75 4.89
CA VAL A 236 11.35 -4.40 3.47
C VAL A 236 12.07 -5.51 2.70
N GLY A 237 12.22 -6.70 3.30
CA GLY A 237 12.89 -7.84 2.71
C GLY A 237 14.36 -7.62 2.38
N LEU A 238 15.02 -6.60 2.94
CA LEU A 238 16.46 -6.36 2.74
C LEU A 238 17.27 -7.39 3.53
N LEU A 239 16.91 -7.59 4.79
CA LEU A 239 17.50 -8.62 5.65
C LEU A 239 16.52 -9.74 5.93
N VAL A 240 17.05 -10.95 6.07
CA VAL A 240 16.32 -12.13 6.54
C VAL A 240 16.97 -12.65 7.82
N GLU A 241 16.15 -13.15 8.74
CA GLU A 241 16.64 -13.80 9.97
C GLU A 241 16.79 -15.30 9.73
N GLU A 242 18.02 -15.80 9.84
CA GLU A 242 18.33 -17.23 9.70
C GLU A 242 19.27 -17.65 10.84
N GLY A 243 18.83 -18.63 11.64
CA GLY A 243 19.66 -19.18 12.73
C GLY A 243 20.03 -18.16 13.82
N GLY A 244 19.18 -17.15 14.06
CA GLY A 244 19.40 -16.07 15.04
C GLY A 244 20.35 -14.96 14.58
N ALA A 245 20.75 -14.96 13.30
CA ALA A 245 21.54 -13.91 12.69
C ALA A 245 20.79 -13.26 11.53
N ARG A 246 20.94 -11.94 11.38
CA ARG A 246 20.42 -11.20 10.22
C ARG A 246 21.42 -11.27 9.07
N ARG A 247 20.93 -11.61 7.88
CA ARG A 247 21.73 -11.72 6.66
C ARG A 247 21.06 -11.00 5.51
N LEU A 248 21.81 -10.66 4.47
CA LEU A 248 21.24 -10.05 3.28
C LEU A 248 20.29 -11.04 2.61
N ASN A 249 19.18 -10.54 2.05
CA ASN A 249 18.27 -11.39 1.30
C ASN A 249 19.02 -12.06 0.13
N PRO A 250 18.95 -13.40 -0.03
CA PRO A 250 19.67 -14.11 -1.08
C PRO A 250 19.38 -13.60 -2.49
N LEU A 251 18.17 -13.08 -2.74
CA LEU A 251 17.85 -12.46 -4.03
C LEU A 251 18.68 -11.20 -4.28
N LEU A 252 18.93 -10.39 -3.26
CA LEU A 252 19.74 -9.20 -3.36
C LEU A 252 21.23 -9.54 -3.43
N GLU A 253 21.69 -10.56 -2.71
CA GLU A 253 23.08 -11.05 -2.83
C GLU A 253 23.43 -11.44 -4.26
N ARG A 254 22.49 -12.02 -5.02
CA ARG A 254 22.69 -12.39 -6.44
C ARG A 254 22.74 -11.20 -7.39
N LEU A 255 22.29 -10.03 -6.95
CA LEU A 255 22.19 -8.81 -7.77
C LEU A 255 23.31 -7.80 -7.49
N LEU A 256 24.13 -8.02 -6.46
CA LEU A 256 25.32 -7.23 -6.11
C LEU A 256 26.57 -7.75 -6.80
#